data_AF-A0A9R0ZYV2-F1
#
_entry.id   AF-A0A9R0ZYV2-F1
#
_cell.length_a   1.000
_cell.length_b   1.000
_cell.length_c   1.000
_cell.angle_alpha   90.00
_cell.angle_beta   90.00
_cell.angle_gamma   90.00
#
_symmetry.space_group_name_H-M   'P 1'
#
loop_
_entity.id
_entity.type
_entity.pdbx_description
1 polymer ?
#
loop_
_entity_poly.entity_id
_entity_poly.type
_entity_poly.pdbx_seq_one_letter_code
_entity_poly.pdbx_strand_id
1 'polypeptide(L)'
;MCMLIFVGNNGETYFNTAALVSCVQNFPKNRGPIVGILKVMVAVGPTLVVIALMFIVRPVNGHRQVRPSDGTSFTFVYSVCLVLAAYVGLSHSLTILCTIILMVLLLVPIVIPVMLSFFSNDDESAYTALLTSPRREEASGSVSSEEQEVILSEVDEQKPKEIDLLPASERQKRIAELQAKLFQAAAVGAVRVKRRKGPRRGEDFTLLQAMIKADFWLLFFSLLLGSGSGLTVIDNLGQMSQSLGFEDSHIFVSMISIWNFLGRISGGFLSEIIVKDYAYPRAIALATAQVFMAIGHFIFAMGWPGTMYIGTLLIGLGYGAHWAIVPAAASELFGVKNFGALYNFLTVANPAGSLVFSGIIASGIYDYEARKQANHNHSTLLGMVSDVTPALKCEGSICFFISSMIMSGFCIIAAALSLILVHRTKIVYTNLYGKPRT
;
A
#
# COMPACT_ATOMS: atom_id res chain seq x y z
N MET A 1 -14.16 2.80 -17.47
CA MET A 1 -13.12 3.74 -16.97
C MET A 1 -13.06 3.77 -15.44
N CYS A 2 -13.95 4.46 -14.71
CA CYS A 2 -13.80 4.64 -13.25
C CYS A 2 -13.67 3.33 -12.43
N MET A 3 -14.48 2.29 -12.72
CA MET A 3 -14.32 0.97 -12.08
C MET A 3 -12.96 0.30 -12.40
N LEU A 4 -12.36 0.56 -13.56
CA LEU A 4 -11.08 -0.02 -13.96
C LEU A 4 -9.91 0.68 -13.26
N ILE A 5 -9.98 2.02 -13.15
CA ILE A 5 -9.04 2.81 -12.33
C ILE A 5 -9.14 2.39 -10.86
N PHE A 6 -10.37 2.18 -10.36
CA PHE A 6 -10.60 1.66 -9.00
C PHE A 6 -9.94 0.30 -8.79
N VAL A 7 -10.16 -0.69 -9.68
CA VAL A 7 -9.53 -2.01 -9.56
C VAL A 7 -8.00 -1.92 -9.70
N GLY A 8 -7.49 -1.13 -10.65
CA GLY A 8 -6.05 -0.91 -10.88
C GLY A 8 -5.33 -0.36 -9.65
N ASN A 9 -5.83 0.74 -9.06
CA ASN A 9 -5.27 1.30 -7.82
C ASN A 9 -5.39 0.34 -6.62
N ASN A 10 -6.45 -0.48 -6.55
CA ASN A 10 -6.57 -1.49 -5.49
C ASN A 10 -5.62 -2.67 -5.70
N GLY A 11 -5.21 -2.97 -6.93
CA GLY A 11 -4.22 -4.01 -7.26
C GLY A 11 -2.91 -3.86 -6.49
N GLU A 12 -2.35 -2.65 -6.47
CA GLU A 12 -1.13 -2.33 -5.70
C GLU A 12 -1.32 -2.60 -4.20
N THR A 13 -2.52 -2.34 -3.67
CA THR A 13 -2.85 -2.55 -2.25
C THR A 13 -2.84 -4.04 -1.89
N TYR A 14 -3.29 -4.93 -2.77
CA TYR A 14 -3.23 -6.38 -2.53
C TYR A 14 -1.78 -6.90 -2.48
N PHE A 15 -0.94 -6.55 -3.44
CA PHE A 15 0.48 -6.96 -3.44
C PHE A 15 1.25 -6.38 -2.25
N ASN A 16 1.01 -5.09 -1.93
CA ASN A 16 1.56 -4.45 -0.74
C ASN A 16 1.18 -5.18 0.56
N THR A 17 -0.09 -5.58 0.70
CA THR A 17 -0.57 -6.29 1.90
C THR A 17 -0.04 -7.72 1.94
N ALA A 18 0.06 -8.43 0.82
CA ALA A 18 0.67 -9.76 0.78
C ALA A 18 2.16 -9.74 1.18
N ALA A 19 2.95 -8.81 0.64
CA ALA A 19 4.35 -8.62 1.03
C ALA A 19 4.47 -8.26 2.51
N LEU A 20 3.60 -7.37 3.01
CA LEU A 20 3.58 -6.95 4.41
C LEU A 20 3.26 -8.10 5.37
N VAL A 21 2.25 -8.93 5.05
CA VAL A 21 1.90 -10.14 5.82
C VAL A 21 3.11 -11.07 5.91
N SER A 22 3.73 -11.39 4.77
CA SER A 22 4.90 -12.28 4.71
C SER A 22 6.09 -11.75 5.51
N CYS A 23 6.41 -10.45 5.39
CA CYS A 23 7.48 -9.83 6.17
C CYS A 23 7.23 -9.89 7.68
N VAL A 24 6.01 -9.59 8.13
CA VAL A 24 5.65 -9.59 9.56
C VAL A 24 5.62 -11.00 10.15
N GLN A 25 5.23 -12.00 9.36
CA GLN A 25 5.26 -13.42 9.75
C GLN A 25 6.68 -13.97 9.82
N ASN A 26 7.53 -13.70 8.82
CA ASN A 26 8.89 -14.23 8.74
C ASN A 26 9.86 -13.59 9.75
N PHE A 27 9.62 -12.33 10.16
CA PHE A 27 10.53 -11.59 11.03
C PHE A 27 9.86 -11.06 12.31
N PRO A 28 9.37 -11.96 13.19
CA PRO A 28 8.55 -11.58 14.34
C PRO A 28 9.29 -10.72 15.38
N LYS A 29 10.63 -10.71 15.38
CA LYS A 29 11.50 -9.94 16.29
C LYS A 29 11.94 -8.57 15.78
N ASN A 30 11.66 -8.21 14.52
CA ASN A 30 12.16 -6.99 13.85
C ASN A 30 11.07 -6.33 13.00
N ARG A 31 9.83 -6.29 13.51
CA ARG A 31 8.65 -5.94 12.70
C ARG A 31 8.68 -4.50 12.20
N GLY A 32 9.03 -3.53 13.05
CA GLY A 32 9.06 -2.10 12.70
C GLY A 32 10.04 -1.77 11.56
N PRO A 33 11.34 -2.12 11.67
CA PRO A 33 12.34 -1.79 10.67
C PRO A 33 12.04 -2.43 9.32
N ILE A 34 11.58 -3.69 9.31
CA ILE A 34 11.34 -4.44 8.08
C ILE A 34 10.10 -3.92 7.34
N VAL A 35 9.06 -3.51 8.06
CA VAL A 35 7.93 -2.81 7.42
C VAL A 35 8.37 -1.45 6.85
N GLY A 36 9.19 -0.70 7.59
CA GLY A 36 9.78 0.55 7.08
C GLY A 36 10.59 0.34 5.80
N ILE A 37 11.50 -0.63 5.78
CA ILE A 37 12.33 -1.00 4.62
C ILE A 37 11.47 -1.50 3.44
N LEU A 38 10.46 -2.35 3.69
CA LEU A 38 9.54 -2.81 2.65
C LEU A 38 8.82 -1.61 2.00
N LYS A 39 8.30 -0.68 2.80
CA LYS A 39 7.62 0.53 2.31
C LYS A 39 8.56 1.55 1.66
N VAL A 40 9.87 1.41 1.85
CA VAL A 40 10.91 2.10 1.09
C VAL A 40 11.16 1.41 -0.25
N MET A 41 11.32 0.08 -0.27
CA MET A 41 11.55 -0.67 -1.51
C MET A 41 10.40 -0.52 -2.51
N VAL A 42 9.14 -0.51 -2.03
CA VAL A 42 7.97 -0.26 -2.88
C VAL A 42 7.97 1.16 -3.47
N ALA A 43 8.43 2.16 -2.71
CA ALA A 43 8.46 3.55 -3.17
C ALA A 43 9.61 3.84 -4.15
N VAL A 44 10.79 3.26 -3.92
CA VAL A 44 12.03 3.56 -4.68
C VAL A 44 12.27 2.56 -5.81
N GLY A 45 11.81 1.31 -5.67
CA GLY A 45 11.99 0.24 -6.65
C GLY A 45 11.52 0.58 -8.06
N PRO A 46 10.28 1.08 -8.27
CA PRO A 46 9.80 1.49 -9.58
C PRO A 46 10.68 2.58 -10.21
N THR A 47 11.11 3.57 -9.42
CA THR A 47 11.99 4.65 -9.89
C THR A 47 13.36 4.14 -10.31
N LEU A 48 13.97 3.23 -9.54
CA LEU A 48 15.24 2.60 -9.90
C LEU A 48 15.13 1.76 -11.17
N VAL A 49 14.05 0.99 -11.33
CA VAL A 49 13.78 0.20 -12.54
C VAL A 49 13.59 1.13 -13.74
N VAL A 50 12.83 2.21 -13.62
CA VAL A 50 12.65 3.20 -14.70
C VAL A 50 13.97 3.87 -15.07
N ILE A 51 14.79 4.29 -14.11
CA ILE A 51 16.10 4.90 -14.38
C ILE A 51 17.06 3.91 -15.04
N ALA A 52 17.09 2.65 -14.59
CA ALA A 52 17.91 1.61 -15.20
C ALA A 52 17.47 1.28 -16.64
N LEU A 53 16.16 1.23 -16.89
CA LEU A 53 15.59 0.97 -18.22
C LEU A 53 15.60 2.20 -19.13
N MET A 54 15.80 3.41 -18.61
CA MET A 54 15.86 4.66 -19.40
C MET A 54 16.97 4.63 -20.47
N PHE A 55 18.04 3.86 -20.26
CA PHE A 55 19.10 3.65 -21.24
C PHE A 55 18.75 2.64 -22.35
N ILE A 56 17.72 1.81 -22.15
CA ILE A 56 17.25 0.79 -23.09
C ILE A 56 16.02 1.27 -23.86
N VAL A 57 15.14 2.03 -23.19
CA VAL A 57 13.93 2.61 -23.80
C VAL A 57 14.30 3.84 -24.62
N ARG A 58 14.47 3.66 -25.94
CA ARG A 58 14.60 4.79 -26.88
C ARG A 58 13.39 5.74 -26.72
N PRO A 59 13.61 7.05 -26.51
CA PRO A 59 12.51 8.01 -26.51
C PRO A 59 11.92 8.10 -27.93
N VAL A 60 10.67 7.69 -28.08
CA VAL A 60 9.93 7.89 -29.33
C VAL A 60 9.59 9.37 -29.44
N ASN A 61 10.27 10.09 -30.33
CA ASN A 61 10.01 11.51 -30.57
C ASN A 61 8.55 11.71 -30.99
N GLY A 62 7.75 12.33 -30.11
CA GLY A 62 6.30 12.42 -30.21
C GLY A 62 5.78 13.34 -31.31
N HIS A 63 5.93 12.96 -32.58
CA HIS A 63 5.25 13.60 -33.70
C HIS A 63 3.89 12.96 -33.96
N ARG A 64 2.94 13.25 -33.05
CA ARG A 64 1.48 13.28 -33.25
C ARG A 64 0.85 12.31 -34.28
N GLN A 65 1.29 11.06 -34.30
CA GLN A 65 0.66 9.97 -35.05
C GLN A 65 0.09 8.97 -34.05
N VAL A 66 -1.18 9.17 -33.68
CA VAL A 66 -1.97 8.11 -33.05
C VAL A 66 -2.10 7.01 -34.10
N ARG A 67 -1.41 5.88 -33.92
CA ARG A 67 -1.56 4.76 -34.85
C ARG A 67 -2.90 4.10 -34.54
N PRO A 68 -3.68 3.67 -35.56
CA PRO A 68 -4.94 2.97 -35.32
C PRO A 68 -4.75 1.64 -34.55
N SER A 69 -3.52 1.09 -34.55
CA SER A 69 -3.09 -0.05 -33.72
C SER A 69 -2.98 0.26 -32.22
N ASP A 70 -2.83 1.52 -31.82
CA ASP A 70 -2.64 1.88 -30.41
C ASP A 70 -3.95 1.62 -29.65
N GLY A 71 -5.08 2.00 -30.25
CA GLY A 71 -6.42 1.72 -29.69
C GLY A 71 -6.68 0.22 -29.49
N THR A 72 -6.30 -0.63 -30.45
CA THR A 72 -6.46 -2.09 -30.33
C THR A 72 -5.47 -2.69 -29.33
N SER A 73 -4.22 -2.23 -29.30
CA SER A 73 -3.21 -2.68 -28.33
C SER A 73 -3.57 -2.30 -26.89
N PHE A 74 -4.02 -1.05 -26.66
CA PHE A 74 -4.54 -0.61 -25.36
C PHE A 74 -5.79 -1.40 -24.97
N THR A 75 -6.72 -1.63 -25.89
CA THR A 75 -7.94 -2.42 -25.61
C THR A 75 -7.62 -3.88 -25.29
N PHE A 76 -6.61 -4.46 -25.95
CA PHE A 76 -6.12 -5.81 -25.67
C PHE A 76 -5.46 -5.92 -24.28
N VAL A 77 -4.57 -4.99 -23.93
CA VAL A 77 -3.96 -4.96 -22.59
C VAL A 77 -5.03 -4.74 -21.52
N TYR A 78 -5.98 -3.82 -21.74
CA TYR A 78 -7.09 -3.59 -20.80
C TYR A 78 -8.05 -4.78 -20.67
N SER A 79 -8.34 -5.51 -21.75
CA SER A 79 -9.22 -6.69 -21.69
C SER A 79 -8.56 -7.85 -20.94
N VAL A 80 -7.26 -8.07 -21.16
CA VAL A 80 -6.46 -9.02 -20.37
C VAL A 80 -6.46 -8.64 -18.89
N CYS A 81 -6.22 -7.36 -18.55
CA CYS A 81 -6.32 -6.88 -17.16
C CYS A 81 -7.73 -7.03 -16.56
N LEU A 82 -8.80 -6.88 -17.36
CA LEU A 82 -10.19 -7.08 -16.92
C LEU A 82 -10.51 -8.54 -16.60
N VAL A 83 -10.04 -9.47 -17.43
CA VAL A 83 -10.17 -10.92 -17.19
C VAL A 83 -9.39 -11.32 -15.94
N LEU A 84 -8.17 -10.76 -15.75
CA LEU A 84 -7.37 -10.94 -14.53
C LEU A 84 -7.99 -10.31 -13.28
N ALA A 85 -8.81 -9.27 -13.42
CA ALA A 85 -9.53 -8.65 -12.30
C ALA A 85 -10.73 -9.48 -11.83
N ALA A 86 -11.50 -10.04 -12.76
CA ALA A 86 -12.63 -10.93 -12.45
C ALA A 86 -12.19 -12.28 -11.83
N TYR A 87 -10.91 -12.61 -11.96
CA TYR A 87 -10.31 -13.89 -11.63
C TYR A 87 -10.04 -14.14 -10.13
N VAL A 88 -10.13 -13.11 -9.27
CA VAL A 88 -9.79 -13.18 -7.81
C VAL A 88 -10.74 -14.06 -6.97
N GLY A 89 -11.63 -14.85 -7.59
CA GLY A 89 -12.68 -15.63 -6.93
C GLY A 89 -12.70 -17.15 -7.13
N LEU A 90 -11.71 -17.79 -7.78
CA LEU A 90 -11.77 -19.22 -8.13
C LEU A 90 -10.56 -20.10 -7.70
N SER A 91 -10.69 -21.41 -7.94
CA SER A 91 -10.09 -22.51 -7.17
C SER A 91 -8.59 -22.79 -7.37
N HIS A 92 -8.02 -23.50 -6.39
CA HIS A 92 -6.58 -23.66 -6.13
C HIS A 92 -5.75 -24.23 -7.30
N SER A 93 -6.25 -25.23 -8.03
CA SER A 93 -5.51 -25.85 -9.14
C SER A 93 -5.37 -24.91 -10.33
N LEU A 94 -6.36 -24.05 -10.57
CA LEU A 94 -6.31 -23.02 -11.62
C LEU A 94 -5.43 -21.84 -11.20
N THR A 95 -5.26 -21.60 -9.89
CA THR A 95 -4.30 -20.61 -9.36
C THR A 95 -2.88 -20.88 -9.85
N ILE A 96 -2.43 -22.13 -9.84
CA ILE A 96 -1.08 -22.50 -10.25
C ILE A 96 -0.88 -22.23 -11.76
N LEU A 97 -1.81 -22.68 -12.61
CA LEU A 97 -1.75 -22.43 -14.05
C LEU A 97 -1.73 -20.93 -14.38
N CYS A 98 -2.57 -20.14 -13.72
CA CYS A 98 -2.61 -18.70 -13.93
C CYS A 98 -1.41 -17.98 -13.33
N THR A 99 -0.75 -18.47 -12.26
CA THR A 99 0.53 -17.90 -11.82
C THR A 99 1.66 -18.13 -12.83
N ILE A 100 1.64 -19.25 -13.56
CA ILE A 100 2.57 -19.51 -14.66
C ILE A 100 2.28 -18.55 -15.83
N ILE A 101 1.00 -18.40 -16.21
CA ILE A 101 0.59 -17.43 -17.25
C ILE A 101 0.93 -15.99 -16.83
N LEU A 102 0.77 -15.62 -15.56
CA LEU A 102 1.14 -14.30 -15.02
C LEU A 102 2.66 -14.07 -15.06
N MET A 103 3.47 -15.08 -14.75
CA MET A 103 4.93 -15.02 -14.92
C MET A 103 5.28 -14.75 -16.40
N VAL A 104 4.66 -15.47 -17.34
CA VAL A 104 4.86 -15.23 -18.78
C VAL A 104 4.41 -13.81 -19.17
N LEU A 105 3.24 -13.35 -18.73
CA LEU A 105 2.70 -12.01 -19.03
C LEU A 105 3.52 -10.87 -18.41
N LEU A 106 4.22 -11.10 -17.29
CA LEU A 106 5.16 -10.14 -16.70
C LEU A 106 6.53 -10.16 -17.41
N LEU A 107 6.94 -11.30 -17.96
CA LEU A 107 8.15 -11.41 -18.78
C LEU A 107 7.95 -10.79 -20.17
N VAL A 108 6.75 -10.85 -20.76
CA VAL A 108 6.44 -10.26 -22.09
C VAL A 108 6.86 -8.78 -22.23
N PRO A 109 6.51 -7.83 -21.34
CA PRO A 109 6.97 -6.44 -21.43
C PRO A 109 8.47 -6.22 -21.14
N ILE A 110 9.21 -7.25 -20.71
CA ILE A 110 10.68 -7.25 -20.61
C ILE A 110 11.29 -7.85 -21.88
N VAL A 111 10.74 -8.97 -22.35
CA VAL A 111 11.20 -9.70 -23.53
C VAL A 111 10.92 -8.93 -24.83
N ILE A 112 9.79 -8.23 -24.96
CA ILE A 112 9.49 -7.45 -26.18
C ILE A 112 10.53 -6.34 -26.43
N PRO A 113 10.84 -5.44 -25.46
CA PRO A 113 11.90 -4.43 -25.66
C PRO A 113 13.29 -5.05 -25.89
N VAL A 114 13.61 -6.16 -25.20
CA VAL A 114 14.89 -6.87 -25.39
C VAL A 114 14.96 -7.47 -26.80
N MET A 115 13.93 -8.17 -27.26
CA MET A 115 13.88 -8.72 -28.63
C MET A 115 13.96 -7.60 -29.67
N LEU A 116 13.21 -6.51 -29.51
CA LEU A 116 13.30 -5.36 -30.42
C LEU A 116 14.68 -4.68 -30.37
N SER A 117 15.37 -4.66 -29.23
CA SER A 117 16.71 -4.08 -29.10
C SER A 117 17.83 -4.95 -29.68
N PHE A 118 17.65 -6.28 -29.75
CA PHE A 118 18.67 -7.22 -30.26
C PHE A 118 18.38 -7.78 -31.67
N PHE A 119 17.13 -7.72 -32.14
CA PHE A 119 16.71 -8.26 -33.45
C PHE A 119 16.18 -7.20 -34.43
N SER A 120 16.29 -5.90 -34.14
CA SER A 120 16.17 -4.86 -35.17
C SER A 120 17.40 -4.85 -36.06
N ASN A 121 17.42 -5.77 -37.03
CA ASN A 121 18.20 -5.57 -38.26
C ASN A 121 17.58 -4.41 -39.05
N ASP A 122 18.43 -3.60 -39.68
CA ASP A 122 18.00 -2.52 -40.57
C ASP A 122 17.21 -3.10 -41.76
N ASP A 123 15.95 -2.67 -41.92
CA ASP A 123 15.14 -3.00 -43.10
C ASP A 123 14.55 -1.73 -43.74
N GLU A 124 15.43 -0.74 -43.92
CA GLU A 124 15.18 0.46 -44.72
C GLU A 124 15.38 0.16 -46.23
N SER A 125 14.60 -0.79 -46.77
CA SER A 125 14.70 -1.17 -48.20
C SER A 125 13.38 -1.44 -48.93
N ALA A 126 12.28 -1.66 -48.20
CA ALA A 126 11.02 -2.20 -48.76
C ALA A 126 10.14 -1.22 -49.59
N TYR A 127 10.60 0.00 -49.89
CA TYR A 127 9.82 1.01 -50.65
C TYR A 127 10.25 1.24 -52.11
N THR A 128 11.36 0.64 -52.57
CA THR A 128 11.98 0.96 -53.87
C THR A 128 11.83 -0.15 -54.94
N ALA A 129 10.77 -0.97 -54.85
CA ALA A 129 10.55 -2.12 -55.74
C ALA A 129 9.21 -2.13 -56.51
N LEU A 130 8.46 -1.02 -56.51
CA LEU A 130 7.11 -0.94 -57.13
C LEU A 130 7.09 -0.54 -58.63
N LEU A 131 8.13 -0.87 -59.41
CA LEU A 131 8.22 -0.52 -60.85
C LEU A 131 8.77 -1.64 -61.77
N THR A 132 8.24 -2.87 -61.68
CA THR A 132 8.05 -3.72 -62.88
C THR A 132 7.04 -4.85 -62.66
N SER A 133 6.18 -5.06 -63.66
CA SER A 133 5.32 -6.24 -63.83
C SER A 133 5.76 -6.96 -65.14
N PRO A 134 5.20 -8.13 -65.56
CA PRO A 134 4.29 -9.07 -64.88
C PRO A 134 4.67 -10.59 -65.05
N ARG A 135 3.79 -11.50 -64.57
CA ARG A 135 3.18 -12.65 -65.33
C ARG A 135 3.49 -14.12 -64.93
N ARG A 136 2.39 -14.84 -64.59
CA ARG A 136 2.03 -16.28 -64.79
C ARG A 136 2.65 -17.40 -63.91
N GLU A 137 1.80 -18.17 -63.19
CA GLU A 137 1.19 -19.51 -63.50
C GLU A 137 2.21 -20.66 -63.21
N GLU A 138 1.94 -21.76 -62.50
CA GLU A 138 0.76 -22.66 -62.37
C GLU A 138 0.71 -23.37 -60.97
N ALA A 139 -0.47 -23.56 -60.34
CA ALA A 139 -1.26 -24.81 -60.18
C ALA A 139 -0.89 -25.74 -58.97
N SER A 140 -1.74 -25.80 -57.92
CA SER A 140 -2.72 -26.89 -57.56
C SER A 140 -2.12 -28.03 -56.70
N GLY A 141 -2.57 -28.35 -55.47
CA GLY A 141 -3.85 -29.03 -55.09
C GLY A 141 -3.61 -30.56 -55.04
N SER A 142 -3.94 -31.41 -54.05
CA SER A 142 -4.95 -31.53 -52.95
C SER A 142 -4.43 -32.59 -51.92
N VAL A 143 -4.69 -32.60 -50.58
CA VAL A 143 -5.95 -32.91 -49.81
C VAL A 143 -6.46 -34.36 -50.09
N SER A 144 -6.75 -35.30 -49.16
CA SER A 144 -6.76 -35.38 -47.66
C SER A 144 -6.86 -36.85 -47.12
N SER A 145 -7.01 -37.01 -45.78
CA SER A 145 -7.71 -38.11 -45.04
C SER A 145 -7.02 -39.49 -44.90
N GLU A 146 -7.21 -40.34 -43.86
CA GLU A 146 -7.93 -40.31 -42.55
C GLU A 146 -7.48 -41.51 -41.65
N GLU A 147 -7.57 -41.38 -40.30
CA GLU A 147 -7.86 -42.40 -39.22
C GLU A 147 -7.10 -43.78 -39.16
N GLN A 148 -7.05 -44.65 -38.11
CA GLN A 148 -7.68 -44.83 -36.79
C GLN A 148 -6.86 -45.80 -35.84
N GLU A 149 -7.09 -45.77 -34.49
CA GLU A 149 -6.97 -46.84 -33.43
C GLU A 149 -5.69 -47.73 -33.22
N VAL A 150 -5.37 -48.44 -32.11
CA VAL A 150 -5.50 -48.49 -30.61
C VAL A 150 -4.96 -49.89 -30.15
N ILE A 151 -4.53 -50.08 -28.86
CA ILE A 151 -4.47 -51.33 -28.01
C ILE A 151 -3.15 -51.53 -27.18
N LEU A 152 -3.33 -51.66 -25.83
CA LEU A 152 -2.67 -52.42 -24.70
C LEU A 152 -1.29 -53.17 -24.84
N SER A 153 -0.52 -53.56 -23.78
CA SER A 153 -0.70 -53.67 -22.30
C SER A 153 0.65 -53.77 -21.47
N GLU A 154 0.60 -54.37 -20.26
CA GLU A 154 1.64 -54.90 -19.31
C GLU A 154 2.28 -53.91 -18.26
N VAL A 155 2.38 -54.09 -16.91
CA VAL A 155 2.45 -55.20 -15.89
C VAL A 155 3.91 -55.47 -15.43
N ASP A 156 4.36 -55.46 -14.15
CA ASP A 156 3.76 -55.24 -12.79
C ASP A 156 4.81 -54.71 -11.73
N GLU A 157 4.64 -55.06 -10.44
CA GLU A 157 5.61 -55.22 -9.31
C GLU A 157 5.67 -54.22 -8.11
N GLN A 158 5.02 -54.65 -7.01
CA GLN A 158 5.43 -54.73 -5.59
C GLN A 158 6.42 -53.74 -4.90
N LYS A 159 5.88 -53.02 -3.89
CA LYS A 159 6.16 -53.03 -2.41
C LYS A 159 7.62 -53.10 -1.83
N PRO A 160 7.86 -52.85 -0.51
CA PRO A 160 8.92 -51.91 -0.08
C PRO A 160 10.07 -52.55 0.71
N LYS A 161 11.12 -51.76 0.98
CA LYS A 161 12.05 -51.96 2.11
C LYS A 161 12.23 -50.67 2.91
N GLU A 162 12.25 -50.86 4.23
CA GLU A 162 12.34 -49.86 5.31
C GLU A 162 13.65 -50.08 6.08
N ILE A 163 13.91 -49.32 7.16
CA ILE A 163 14.86 -49.61 8.26
C ILE A 163 16.36 -49.32 7.92
N ASP A 164 17.11 -48.55 8.70
CA ASP A 164 16.78 -47.69 9.87
C ASP A 164 17.89 -46.67 10.16
N LEU A 165 17.60 -45.71 11.06
CA LEU A 165 18.34 -45.56 12.33
C LEU A 165 17.70 -44.48 13.23
N LEU A 166 16.97 -44.96 14.25
CA LEU A 166 16.36 -44.27 15.40
C LEU A 166 14.96 -43.62 15.19
N PRO A 167 14.04 -43.74 16.17
CA PRO A 167 12.65 -44.05 15.84
C PRO A 167 11.67 -42.90 16.11
N ALA A 168 10.78 -42.63 15.15
CA ALA A 168 9.67 -41.67 15.32
C ALA A 168 8.63 -42.10 16.38
N SER A 169 8.55 -43.40 16.68
CA SER A 169 7.52 -44.00 17.54
C SER A 169 7.57 -43.55 19.00
N GLU A 170 8.76 -43.36 19.59
CA GLU A 170 8.89 -42.88 20.98
C GLU A 170 8.44 -41.42 21.16
N ARG A 171 8.65 -40.58 20.13
CA ARG A 171 8.20 -39.18 20.14
C ARG A 171 6.67 -39.11 20.12
N GLN A 172 6.04 -39.90 19.26
CA GLN A 172 4.59 -40.08 19.22
C GLN A 172 4.04 -40.54 20.58
N LYS A 173 4.71 -41.53 21.20
CA LYS A 173 4.30 -42.14 22.46
C LYS A 173 4.34 -41.14 23.63
N ARG A 174 5.42 -40.35 23.78
CA ARG A 174 5.49 -39.30 24.81
C ARG A 174 4.45 -38.19 24.60
N ILE A 175 4.15 -37.81 23.35
CA ILE A 175 3.13 -36.79 23.06
C ILE A 175 1.74 -37.30 23.45
N ALA A 176 1.40 -38.54 23.09
CA ALA A 176 0.15 -39.19 23.51
C ALA A 176 0.06 -39.35 25.04
N GLU A 177 1.16 -39.67 25.71
CA GLU A 177 1.22 -39.81 27.17
C GLU A 177 1.06 -38.47 27.91
N LEU A 178 1.64 -37.37 27.39
CA LEU A 178 1.39 -36.02 27.89
C LEU A 178 -0.07 -35.58 27.65
N GLN A 179 -0.64 -35.90 26.49
CA GLN A 179 -2.05 -35.64 26.21
C GLN A 179 -2.96 -36.42 27.17
N ALA A 180 -2.68 -37.70 27.43
CA ALA A 180 -3.40 -38.51 28.40
C ALA A 180 -3.31 -37.94 29.82
N LYS A 181 -2.11 -37.53 30.28
CA LYS A 181 -1.93 -36.88 31.60
C LYS A 181 -2.69 -35.56 31.71
N LEU A 182 -2.77 -34.76 30.64
CA LEU A 182 -3.57 -33.54 30.59
C LEU A 182 -5.08 -33.81 30.62
N PHE A 183 -5.55 -34.82 29.88
CA PHE A 183 -6.96 -35.27 29.94
C PHE A 183 -7.33 -35.80 31.32
N GLN A 184 -6.45 -36.55 31.97
CA GLN A 184 -6.67 -37.10 33.31
C GLN A 184 -6.66 -35.99 34.38
N ALA A 185 -5.75 -35.01 34.27
CA ALA A 185 -5.76 -33.81 35.12
C ALA A 185 -7.01 -32.93 34.93
N ALA A 186 -7.58 -32.88 33.73
CA ALA A 186 -8.85 -32.21 33.45
C ALA A 186 -10.04 -32.99 34.02
N ALA A 187 -10.05 -34.33 33.91
CA ALA A 187 -11.11 -35.20 34.41
C ALA A 187 -11.23 -35.21 35.95
N VAL A 188 -10.11 -35.04 36.66
CA VAL A 188 -10.07 -34.94 38.14
C VAL A 188 -10.55 -33.57 38.65
N GLY A 189 -10.90 -32.62 37.77
CA GLY A 189 -11.46 -31.32 38.16
C GLY A 189 -10.45 -30.33 38.77
N ALA A 190 -9.17 -30.73 38.89
CA ALA A 190 -8.08 -29.91 39.40
C ALA A 190 -7.82 -28.64 38.56
N VAL A 191 -8.23 -28.64 37.29
CA VAL A 191 -8.21 -27.46 36.42
C VAL A 191 -9.63 -27.12 35.96
N ARG A 192 -10.30 -26.19 36.68
CA ARG A 192 -11.45 -25.47 36.12
C ARG A 192 -10.99 -24.61 34.95
N VAL A 193 -10.93 -25.20 33.75
CA VAL A 193 -10.80 -24.46 32.49
C VAL A 193 -12.08 -23.65 32.28
N LYS A 194 -12.15 -22.46 32.89
CA LYS A 194 -13.18 -21.45 32.59
C LYS A 194 -13.17 -21.26 31.07
N ARG A 195 -14.25 -21.67 30.39
CA ARG A 195 -14.46 -21.55 28.94
C ARG A 195 -14.24 -20.08 28.56
N ARG A 196 -13.05 -19.74 28.04
CA ARG A 196 -12.60 -18.34 27.90
C ARG A 196 -13.43 -17.62 26.85
N LYS A 197 -13.94 -16.42 27.16
CA LYS A 197 -14.67 -15.55 26.23
C LYS A 197 -13.70 -14.84 25.24
N GLY A 198 -13.03 -15.64 24.42
CA GLY A 198 -12.15 -15.19 23.32
C GLY A 198 -10.66 -15.03 23.68
N PRO A 199 -9.83 -14.73 22.65
CA PRO A 199 -8.38 -14.61 22.79
C PRO A 199 -7.92 -13.39 23.59
N ARG A 200 -6.71 -13.49 24.16
CA ARG A 200 -5.98 -12.39 24.81
C ARG A 200 -5.25 -11.55 23.77
N ARG A 201 -4.98 -10.27 24.08
CA ARG A 201 -4.14 -9.40 23.23
C ARG A 201 -2.78 -10.06 23.00
N GLY A 202 -2.31 -10.10 21.76
CA GLY A 202 -1.11 -10.84 21.34
C GLY A 202 -1.33 -12.30 20.92
N GLU A 203 -2.51 -12.89 21.17
CA GLU A 203 -2.96 -14.13 20.52
C GLU A 203 -3.62 -13.79 19.15
N ASP A 204 -3.84 -14.77 18.27
CA ASP A 204 -4.47 -14.52 16.96
C ASP A 204 -5.98 -14.24 17.08
N PHE A 205 -6.40 -13.05 16.64
CA PHE A 205 -7.81 -12.67 16.53
C PHE A 205 -8.39 -12.98 15.15
N THR A 206 -9.69 -13.25 15.07
CA THR A 206 -10.44 -13.07 13.82
C THR A 206 -10.88 -11.61 13.67
N LEU A 207 -11.14 -11.16 12.43
CA LEU A 207 -11.52 -9.77 12.15
C LEU A 207 -12.68 -9.29 13.05
N LEU A 208 -13.77 -10.06 13.12
CA LEU A 208 -14.93 -9.75 13.96
C LEU A 208 -14.58 -9.69 15.46
N GLN A 209 -13.71 -10.59 15.94
CA GLN A 209 -13.27 -10.57 17.34
C GLN A 209 -12.40 -9.35 17.67
N ALA A 210 -11.60 -8.87 16.72
CA ALA A 210 -10.81 -7.65 16.86
C ALA A 210 -11.70 -6.40 16.83
N MET A 211 -12.67 -6.32 15.93
CA MET A 211 -13.63 -5.21 15.83
C MET A 211 -14.52 -5.04 17.08
N ILE A 212 -14.69 -6.09 17.90
CA ILE A 212 -15.38 -6.00 19.20
C ILE A 212 -14.48 -5.36 20.29
N LYS A 213 -13.16 -5.25 20.08
CA LYS A 213 -12.23 -4.64 21.05
C LYS A 213 -12.15 -3.13 20.87
N ALA A 214 -12.31 -2.41 21.98
CA ALA A 214 -12.10 -0.96 22.01
C ALA A 214 -10.67 -0.54 21.58
N ASP A 215 -9.66 -1.40 21.77
CA ASP A 215 -8.28 -1.11 21.35
C ASP A 215 -8.14 -0.98 19.82
N PHE A 216 -8.98 -1.70 19.06
CA PHE A 216 -9.05 -1.60 17.60
C PHE A 216 -9.62 -0.25 17.16
N TRP A 217 -10.72 0.18 17.77
CA TRP A 217 -11.33 1.48 17.50
C TRP A 217 -10.46 2.65 17.94
N LEU A 218 -9.73 2.54 19.07
CA LEU A 218 -8.74 3.53 19.48
C LEU A 218 -7.65 3.70 18.41
N LEU A 219 -7.13 2.60 17.86
CA LEU A 219 -6.14 2.64 16.77
C LEU A 219 -6.75 3.16 15.46
N PHE A 220 -7.98 2.77 15.12
CA PHE A 220 -8.69 3.21 13.92
C PHE A 220 -8.99 4.71 13.93
N PHE A 221 -9.56 5.25 15.01
CA PHE A 221 -9.85 6.69 15.11
C PHE A 221 -8.57 7.52 15.28
N SER A 222 -7.55 7.01 15.98
CA SER A 222 -6.23 7.66 16.01
C SER A 222 -5.60 7.73 14.61
N LEU A 223 -5.72 6.67 13.81
CA LEU A 223 -5.26 6.66 12.42
C LEU A 223 -6.07 7.63 11.55
N LEU A 224 -7.40 7.54 11.59
CA LEU A 224 -8.33 8.42 10.85
C LEU A 224 -7.97 9.90 11.04
N LEU A 225 -7.89 10.34 12.30
CA LEU A 225 -7.58 11.74 12.66
C LEU A 225 -6.12 12.11 12.34
N GLY A 226 -5.18 11.23 12.71
CA GLY A 226 -3.75 11.46 12.51
C GLY A 226 -3.35 11.43 11.04
N SER A 227 -3.32 10.25 10.42
CA SER A 227 -2.83 10.11 9.05
C SER A 227 -3.77 10.73 8.02
N GLY A 228 -5.08 10.80 8.29
CA GLY A 228 -6.02 11.55 7.44
C GLY A 228 -5.68 13.04 7.34
N SER A 229 -5.26 13.67 8.45
CA SER A 229 -4.84 15.07 8.43
C SER A 229 -3.51 15.28 7.67
N GLY A 230 -2.56 14.36 7.80
CA GLY A 230 -1.30 14.39 7.04
C GLY A 230 -1.52 14.20 5.55
N LEU A 231 -2.41 13.27 5.18
CA LEU A 231 -2.84 13.07 3.79
C LEU A 231 -3.56 14.29 3.22
N THR A 232 -4.38 14.98 4.02
CA THR A 232 -5.05 16.24 3.62
C THR A 232 -4.06 17.32 3.18
N VAL A 233 -2.92 17.45 3.86
CA VAL A 233 -1.87 18.39 3.45
C VAL A 233 -1.18 17.90 2.18
N ILE A 234 -0.91 16.61 2.03
CA ILE A 234 -0.31 16.05 0.80
C ILE A 234 -1.22 16.30 -0.42
N ASP A 235 -2.52 16.05 -0.28
CA ASP A 235 -3.52 16.21 -1.34
C ASP A 235 -3.64 17.69 -1.81
N ASN A 236 -3.55 18.64 -0.87
CA ASN A 236 -3.76 20.08 -1.14
C ASN A 236 -2.46 20.91 -1.21
N LEU A 237 -1.28 20.28 -1.08
CA LEU A 237 0.00 20.99 -0.90
C LEU A 237 0.31 21.97 -2.06
N GLY A 238 -0.08 21.59 -3.28
CA GLY A 238 0.06 22.43 -4.46
C GLY A 238 -0.73 23.74 -4.32
N GLN A 239 -2.03 23.65 -4.00
CA GLN A 239 -2.89 24.82 -3.79
C GLN A 239 -2.40 25.68 -2.62
N MET A 240 -2.00 25.06 -1.50
CA MET A 240 -1.41 25.77 -0.36
C MET A 240 -0.15 26.55 -0.77
N SER A 241 0.76 25.95 -1.53
CA SER A 241 1.98 26.63 -2.01
C SER A 241 1.66 27.83 -2.92
N GLN A 242 0.70 27.67 -3.84
CA GLN A 242 0.31 28.72 -4.79
C GLN A 242 -0.38 29.89 -4.07
N SER A 243 -1.21 29.61 -3.05
CA SER A 243 -1.85 30.67 -2.25
C SER A 243 -0.86 31.55 -1.48
N LEU A 244 0.35 31.06 -1.20
CA LEU A 244 1.44 31.84 -0.60
C LEU A 244 2.34 32.55 -1.63
N GLY A 245 2.02 32.48 -2.93
CA GLY A 245 2.81 33.11 -3.99
C GLY A 245 4.00 32.29 -4.51
N PHE A 246 4.09 30.99 -4.20
CA PHE A 246 5.10 30.12 -4.81
C PHE A 246 4.62 29.60 -6.17
N GLU A 247 5.38 29.87 -7.23
CA GLU A 247 5.09 29.37 -8.59
C GLU A 247 5.41 27.86 -8.70
N ASP A 248 6.55 27.41 -8.16
CA ASP A 248 7.04 26.03 -8.24
C ASP A 248 6.52 25.12 -7.11
N SER A 249 5.23 24.76 -7.16
CA SER A 249 4.61 23.80 -6.22
C SER A 249 5.36 22.46 -6.09
N HIS A 250 6.02 22.01 -7.16
CA HIS A 250 6.71 20.72 -7.24
C HIS A 250 7.87 20.57 -6.25
N ILE A 251 8.48 21.67 -5.80
CA ILE A 251 9.55 21.65 -4.80
C ILE A 251 9.01 21.10 -3.47
N PHE A 252 7.85 21.57 -3.03
CA PHE A 252 7.24 21.15 -1.77
C PHE A 252 6.69 19.72 -1.83
N VAL A 253 6.15 19.29 -2.97
CA VAL A 253 5.72 17.91 -3.22
C VAL A 253 6.90 16.93 -3.20
N SER A 254 8.04 17.33 -3.77
CA SER A 254 9.28 16.53 -3.71
C SER A 254 9.82 16.46 -2.28
N MET A 255 9.83 17.59 -1.57
CA MET A 255 10.34 17.69 -0.21
C MET A 255 9.51 16.88 0.80
N ILE A 256 8.17 16.96 0.77
CA ILE A 256 7.32 16.13 1.65
C ILE A 256 7.50 14.64 1.38
N SER A 257 7.83 14.26 0.13
CA SER A 257 8.12 12.86 -0.24
C SER A 257 9.42 12.35 0.39
N ILE A 258 10.49 13.17 0.42
CA ILE A 258 11.75 12.87 1.12
C ILE A 258 11.51 12.71 2.62
N TRP A 259 10.75 13.62 3.23
CA TRP A 259 10.44 13.55 4.66
C TRP A 259 9.52 12.36 5.01
N ASN A 260 8.59 11.99 4.15
CA ASN A 260 7.78 10.77 4.28
C ASN A 260 8.64 9.50 4.23
N PHE A 261 9.59 9.41 3.29
CA PHE A 261 10.58 8.34 3.21
C PHE A 261 11.40 8.22 4.51
N LEU A 262 11.96 9.32 4.99
CA LEU A 262 12.73 9.34 6.25
C LEU A 262 11.85 9.04 7.47
N GLY A 263 10.59 9.46 7.46
CA GLY A 263 9.58 9.15 8.48
C GLY A 263 9.28 7.65 8.58
N ARG A 264 9.16 6.94 7.45
CA ARG A 264 8.95 5.48 7.41
C ARG A 264 10.12 4.72 8.02
N ILE A 265 11.36 5.11 7.67
CA ILE A 265 12.57 4.50 8.21
C ILE A 265 12.67 4.79 9.71
N SER A 266 12.70 6.07 10.10
CA SER A 266 12.87 6.48 11.49
C SER A 266 11.75 5.96 12.40
N GLY A 267 10.48 6.03 12.01
CA GLY A 267 9.36 5.46 12.76
C GLY A 267 9.45 3.94 12.92
N GLY A 268 9.89 3.23 11.88
CA GLY A 268 10.13 1.79 11.92
C GLY A 268 11.22 1.40 12.92
N PHE A 269 12.38 2.07 12.88
CA PHE A 269 13.51 1.81 13.77
C PHE A 269 13.26 2.30 15.21
N LEU A 270 12.79 3.53 15.41
CA LEU A 270 12.56 4.11 16.74
C LEU A 270 11.48 3.33 17.51
N SER A 271 10.40 2.88 16.84
CA SER A 271 9.38 2.07 17.51
C SER A 271 9.90 0.68 17.93
N GLU A 272 10.91 0.15 17.24
CA GLU A 272 11.56 -1.11 17.61
C GLU A 272 12.44 -0.97 18.85
N ILE A 273 13.23 0.11 18.91
CA ILE A 273 14.07 0.48 20.07
C ILE A 273 13.19 0.66 21.31
N ILE A 274 12.09 1.41 21.19
CA ILE A 274 11.13 1.64 22.28
C ILE A 274 10.53 0.34 22.82
N VAL A 275 10.21 -0.62 21.95
CA VAL A 275 9.66 -1.92 22.37
C VAL A 275 10.73 -2.81 23.00
N LYS A 276 11.94 -2.87 22.44
CA LYS A 276 12.99 -3.80 22.90
C LYS A 276 13.70 -3.35 24.17
N ASP A 277 14.07 -2.08 24.23
CA ASP A 277 14.93 -1.58 25.30
C ASP A 277 14.12 -1.07 26.50
N TYR A 278 12.91 -0.55 26.25
CA TYR A 278 12.04 0.05 27.26
C TYR A 278 10.75 -0.75 27.54
N ALA A 279 10.47 -1.83 26.79
CA ALA A 279 9.24 -2.63 26.90
C ALA A 279 7.93 -1.81 26.82
N TYR A 280 7.95 -0.68 26.10
CA TYR A 280 6.82 0.23 25.97
C TYR A 280 6.01 -0.02 24.68
N PRO A 281 4.67 0.18 24.68
CA PRO A 281 3.84 0.00 23.49
C PRO A 281 4.23 0.93 22.33
N ARG A 282 4.29 0.41 21.10
CA ARG A 282 4.59 1.19 19.87
C ARG A 282 3.69 2.41 19.67
N ALA A 283 2.49 2.40 20.25
CA ALA A 283 1.56 3.53 20.23
C ALA A 283 2.13 4.83 20.85
N ILE A 284 3.21 4.77 21.66
CA ILE A 284 3.90 5.98 22.13
C ILE A 284 4.65 6.68 21.00
N ALA A 285 5.30 5.91 20.10
CA ALA A 285 5.96 6.45 18.91
C ALA A 285 4.94 7.04 17.92
N LEU A 286 3.76 6.44 17.85
CA LEU A 286 2.63 6.99 17.08
C LEU A 286 2.14 8.32 17.68
N ALA A 287 1.98 8.41 19.01
CA ALA A 287 1.61 9.64 19.69
C ALA A 287 2.65 10.76 19.47
N THR A 288 3.95 10.46 19.54
CA THR A 288 5.00 11.46 19.26
C THR A 288 4.98 11.94 17.81
N ALA A 289 4.74 11.04 16.84
CA ALA A 289 4.56 11.42 15.44
C ALA A 289 3.35 12.34 15.24
N GLN A 290 2.25 12.06 15.95
CA GLN A 290 1.03 12.89 15.92
C GLN A 290 1.24 14.28 16.54
N VAL A 291 2.04 14.40 17.60
CA VAL A 291 2.46 15.70 18.15
C VAL A 291 3.29 16.50 17.15
N PHE A 292 4.23 15.88 16.43
CA PHE A 292 4.98 16.58 15.38
C PHE A 292 4.06 17.06 14.24
N MET A 293 3.08 16.27 13.82
CA MET A 293 2.10 16.72 12.82
C MET A 293 1.22 17.86 13.35
N ALA A 294 0.80 17.84 14.62
CA ALA A 294 0.05 18.94 15.22
C ALA A 294 0.84 20.26 15.16
N ILE A 295 2.13 20.22 15.51
CA ILE A 295 3.03 21.38 15.42
C ILE A 295 3.18 21.82 13.95
N GLY A 296 3.34 20.88 13.00
CA GLY A 296 3.41 21.18 11.57
C GLY A 296 2.16 21.86 11.02
N HIS A 297 0.97 21.37 11.38
CA HIS A 297 -0.33 22.00 11.04
C HIS A 297 -0.50 23.38 11.68
N PHE A 298 -0.08 23.56 12.94
CA PHE A 298 -0.09 24.86 13.59
C PHE A 298 0.83 25.87 12.90
N ILE A 299 2.04 25.45 12.49
CA ILE A 299 2.97 26.28 11.74
C ILE A 299 2.37 26.68 10.39
N PHE A 300 1.74 25.73 9.66
CA PHE A 300 0.97 26.05 8.45
C PHE A 300 -0.10 27.10 8.72
N ALA A 301 -0.95 26.90 9.74
CA ALA A 301 -1.98 27.88 10.07
C ALA A 301 -1.42 29.30 10.28
N MET A 302 -0.29 29.43 10.97
CA MET A 302 0.32 30.75 11.23
C MET A 302 0.89 31.44 9.99
N GLY A 303 1.14 30.73 8.89
CA GLY A 303 1.55 31.34 7.62
C GLY A 303 2.91 32.06 7.64
N TRP A 304 3.77 31.75 8.61
CA TRP A 304 5.04 32.46 8.81
C TRP A 304 6.03 32.28 7.63
N PRO A 305 6.99 33.20 7.45
CA PRO A 305 8.09 33.01 6.50
C PRO A 305 8.79 31.66 6.72
N GLY A 306 8.87 30.85 5.66
CA GLY A 306 9.43 29.50 5.74
C GLY A 306 8.47 28.40 6.19
N THR A 307 7.19 28.70 6.46
CA THR A 307 6.17 27.72 6.91
C THR A 307 6.10 26.47 6.03
N MET A 308 6.25 26.62 4.71
CA MET A 308 6.19 25.50 3.78
C MET A 308 7.34 24.50 3.97
N TYR A 309 8.53 24.96 4.33
CA TYR A 309 9.69 24.10 4.57
C TYR A 309 9.56 23.35 5.89
N ILE A 310 9.22 24.03 6.99
CA ILE A 310 9.12 23.41 8.32
C ILE A 310 7.85 22.55 8.44
N GLY A 311 6.73 23.01 7.87
CA GLY A 311 5.46 22.28 7.88
C GLY A 311 5.53 20.95 7.11
N THR A 312 6.10 20.95 5.90
CA THR A 312 6.27 19.70 5.12
C THR A 312 7.30 18.75 5.75
N LEU A 313 8.33 19.26 6.44
CA LEU A 313 9.26 18.46 7.25
C LEU A 313 8.53 17.71 8.37
N LEU A 314 7.80 18.44 9.22
CA LEU A 314 7.12 17.87 10.38
C LEU A 314 5.98 16.93 10.00
N ILE A 315 5.14 17.33 9.02
CA ILE A 315 4.04 16.49 8.54
C ILE A 315 4.57 15.30 7.75
N GLY A 316 5.59 15.48 6.90
CA GLY A 316 6.20 14.38 6.15
C GLY A 316 6.79 13.30 7.07
N LEU A 317 7.64 13.69 8.03
CA LEU A 317 8.21 12.76 9.01
C LEU A 317 7.11 12.05 9.83
N GLY A 318 6.14 12.83 10.36
CA GLY A 318 5.06 12.29 11.18
C GLY A 318 4.16 11.33 10.41
N TYR A 319 3.71 11.71 9.21
CA TYR A 319 2.86 10.88 8.36
C TYR A 319 3.60 9.62 7.87
N GLY A 320 4.88 9.75 7.48
CA GLY A 320 5.71 8.61 7.12
C GLY A 320 5.83 7.58 8.25
N ALA A 321 6.01 8.05 9.49
CA ALA A 321 6.10 7.19 10.66
C ALA A 321 4.81 6.38 10.93
N HIS A 322 3.62 6.92 10.65
CA HIS A 322 2.35 6.18 10.79
C HIS A 322 2.38 4.88 9.97
N TRP A 323 2.83 4.94 8.71
CA TRP A 323 2.86 3.80 7.78
C TRP A 323 3.84 2.69 8.16
N ALA A 324 4.82 2.96 9.02
CA ALA A 324 5.71 1.94 9.59
C ALA A 324 5.22 1.40 10.94
N ILE A 325 4.73 2.29 11.81
CA ILE A 325 4.37 1.95 13.20
C ILE A 325 3.05 1.19 13.29
N VAL A 326 2.03 1.63 12.55
CA VAL A 326 0.66 1.11 12.61
C VAL A 326 0.56 -0.39 12.24
N PRO A 327 1.09 -0.86 11.10
CA PRO A 327 1.11 -2.30 10.78
C PRO A 327 1.88 -3.14 11.81
N ALA A 328 3.01 -2.65 12.31
CA ALA A 328 3.77 -3.34 13.36
C ALA A 328 2.93 -3.48 14.64
N ALA A 329 2.35 -2.38 15.12
CA ALA A 329 1.49 -2.36 16.31
C ALA A 329 0.23 -3.24 16.15
N ALA A 330 -0.43 -3.20 14.99
CA ALA A 330 -1.61 -4.02 14.71
C ALA A 330 -1.28 -5.53 14.75
N SER A 331 -0.12 -5.93 14.20
CA SER A 331 0.32 -7.33 14.21
C SER A 331 0.69 -7.85 15.61
N GLU A 332 1.10 -6.96 16.52
CA GLU A 332 1.45 -7.28 17.91
C GLU A 332 0.21 -7.33 18.81
N LEU A 333 -0.81 -6.52 18.53
CA LEU A 333 -2.04 -6.47 19.31
C LEU A 333 -3.04 -7.58 18.92
N PHE A 334 -3.16 -7.88 17.63
CA PHE A 334 -4.23 -8.74 17.08
C PHE A 334 -3.73 -10.04 16.42
N GLY A 335 -2.42 -10.29 16.45
CA GLY A 335 -1.80 -11.48 15.86
C GLY A 335 -1.55 -11.37 14.35
N VAL A 336 -1.07 -12.45 13.76
CA VAL A 336 -0.58 -12.50 12.37
C VAL A 336 -1.43 -13.36 11.44
N LYS A 337 -2.27 -14.24 11.98
CA LYS A 337 -3.05 -15.21 11.19
C LYS A 337 -4.08 -14.58 10.25
N ASN A 338 -4.79 -13.55 10.71
CA ASN A 338 -5.80 -12.82 9.92
C ASN A 338 -5.35 -11.37 9.62
N PHE A 339 -4.04 -11.10 9.67
CA PHE A 339 -3.50 -9.75 9.64
C PHE A 339 -3.85 -8.97 8.38
N GLY A 340 -3.86 -9.61 7.20
CA GLY A 340 -4.19 -8.92 5.94
C GLY A 340 -5.59 -8.28 5.93
N ALA A 341 -6.61 -9.01 6.39
CA ALA A 341 -7.98 -8.49 6.49
C ALA A 341 -8.13 -7.39 7.55
N LEU A 342 -7.48 -7.58 8.72
CA LEU A 342 -7.47 -6.61 9.81
C LEU A 342 -6.77 -5.30 9.39
N TYR A 343 -5.61 -5.41 8.76
CA TYR A 343 -4.82 -4.26 8.29
C TYR A 343 -5.53 -3.52 7.16
N ASN A 344 -6.11 -4.23 6.19
CA ASN A 344 -6.89 -3.59 5.12
C ASN A 344 -8.11 -2.83 5.66
N PHE A 345 -8.84 -3.38 6.66
CA PHE A 345 -9.92 -2.61 7.30
C PHE A 345 -9.37 -1.37 8.01
N LEU A 346 -8.24 -1.51 8.71
CA LEU A 346 -7.60 -0.39 9.41
C LEU A 346 -7.17 0.71 8.42
N THR A 347 -6.65 0.37 7.24
CA THR A 347 -6.25 1.36 6.23
C THR A 347 -7.41 2.12 5.59
N VAL A 348 -8.66 1.65 5.67
CA VAL A 348 -9.88 2.40 5.25
C VAL A 348 -10.01 3.74 5.98
N ALA A 349 -9.40 3.88 7.16
CA ALA A 349 -9.30 5.15 7.86
C ALA A 349 -8.64 6.27 7.01
N ASN A 350 -7.70 5.96 6.11
CA ASN A 350 -7.04 6.96 5.27
C ASN A 350 -7.96 7.57 4.19
N PRO A 351 -8.61 6.79 3.28
CA PRO A 351 -9.53 7.37 2.31
C PRO A 351 -10.77 7.97 2.97
N ALA A 352 -11.24 7.44 4.11
CA ALA A 352 -12.29 8.09 4.89
C ALA A 352 -11.84 9.46 5.44
N GLY A 353 -10.59 9.55 5.92
CA GLY A 353 -9.97 10.79 6.36
C GLY A 353 -9.83 11.80 5.23
N SER A 354 -9.19 11.44 4.11
CA SER A 354 -9.02 12.34 2.96
C SER A 354 -10.38 12.81 2.40
N LEU A 355 -11.37 11.92 2.23
CA LEU A 355 -12.69 12.31 1.73
C LEU A 355 -13.34 13.44 2.55
N VAL A 356 -13.28 13.35 3.88
CA VAL A 356 -13.89 14.35 4.78
C VAL A 356 -12.98 15.57 4.97
N PHE A 357 -11.69 15.35 5.20
CA PHE A 357 -10.77 16.41 5.62
C PHE A 357 -10.19 17.19 4.43
N SER A 358 -9.87 16.50 3.33
CA SER A 358 -9.45 17.11 2.07
C SER A 358 -10.68 17.62 1.32
N GLY A 359 -11.57 16.72 0.91
CA GLY A 359 -12.67 17.04 -0.02
C GLY A 359 -13.78 17.94 0.54
N ILE A 360 -14.11 17.83 1.84
CA ILE A 360 -15.19 18.64 2.44
C ILE A 360 -14.62 19.84 3.22
N ILE A 361 -13.67 19.61 4.13
CA ILE A 361 -13.15 20.68 5.00
C ILE A 361 -12.15 21.57 4.26
N ALA A 362 -11.03 21.03 3.76
CA ALA A 362 -9.96 21.84 3.18
C ALA A 362 -10.39 22.53 1.87
N SER A 363 -10.91 21.77 0.89
CA SER A 363 -11.39 22.34 -0.37
C SER A 363 -12.58 23.29 -0.16
N GLY A 364 -13.50 22.96 0.75
CA GLY A 364 -14.66 23.81 1.04
C GLY A 364 -14.31 25.18 1.65
N ILE A 365 -13.30 25.21 2.54
CA ILE A 365 -12.78 26.46 3.13
C ILE A 365 -12.01 27.27 2.08
N TYR A 366 -11.17 26.61 1.26
CA TYR A 366 -10.42 27.25 0.19
C TYR A 366 -11.36 27.91 -0.84
N ASP A 367 -12.37 27.18 -1.32
CA ASP A 367 -13.37 27.70 -2.27
C ASP A 367 -14.20 28.85 -1.69
N TYR A 368 -14.51 28.81 -0.39
CA TYR A 368 -15.24 29.87 0.29
C TYR A 368 -14.45 31.18 0.31
N GLU A 369 -13.18 31.13 0.73
CA GLU A 369 -12.32 32.32 0.74
C GLU A 369 -11.97 32.78 -0.68
N ALA A 370 -11.77 31.87 -1.65
CA ALA A 370 -11.57 32.21 -3.07
C ALA A 370 -12.75 33.02 -3.64
N ARG A 371 -14.00 32.58 -3.38
CA ARG A 371 -15.22 33.30 -3.82
C ARG A 371 -15.33 34.67 -3.16
N LYS A 372 -15.00 34.77 -1.88
CA LYS A 372 -15.03 36.01 -1.10
C LYS A 372 -14.02 37.03 -1.62
N GLN A 373 -12.80 36.61 -1.95
CA GLN A 373 -11.78 37.44 -2.59
C GLN A 373 -12.20 37.87 -4.01
N ALA A 374 -12.71 36.94 -4.82
CA ALA A 374 -13.21 37.23 -6.17
C ALA A 374 -14.33 38.28 -6.16
N ASN A 375 -15.32 38.15 -5.27
CA ASN A 375 -16.42 39.11 -5.13
C ASN A 375 -15.93 40.50 -4.70
N HIS A 376 -14.96 40.58 -3.80
CA HIS A 376 -14.37 41.86 -3.39
C HIS A 376 -13.69 42.55 -4.57
N ASN A 377 -12.86 41.83 -5.33
CA ASN A 377 -12.15 42.36 -6.50
C ASN A 377 -13.12 42.74 -7.65
N HIS A 378 -14.22 42.02 -7.81
CA HIS A 378 -15.24 42.34 -8.81
C HIS A 378 -16.03 43.63 -8.49
N SER A 379 -16.03 44.08 -7.23
CA SER A 379 -16.61 45.39 -6.85
C SER A 379 -15.72 46.57 -7.27
N THR A 380 -14.39 46.38 -7.32
CA THR A 380 -13.42 47.37 -7.78
C THR A 380 -13.26 47.43 -9.30
N LEU A 381 -13.64 46.36 -10.01
CA LEU A 381 -13.42 46.17 -11.45
C LEU A 381 -14.70 46.21 -12.29
N LEU A 382 -15.78 46.81 -11.78
CA LEU A 382 -17.05 47.03 -12.49
C LEU A 382 -16.95 48.11 -13.60
N GLY A 383 -15.91 48.06 -14.42
CA GLY A 383 -15.58 49.08 -15.39
C GLY A 383 -14.78 48.64 -16.63
N MET A 384 -14.18 47.43 -16.67
CA MET A 384 -13.47 46.99 -17.89
C MET A 384 -13.42 45.46 -18.08
N VAL A 385 -13.97 45.02 -19.22
CA VAL A 385 -13.80 43.72 -19.89
C VAL A 385 -14.27 42.47 -19.14
N SER A 386 -15.53 42.07 -19.40
CA SER A 386 -15.95 40.67 -19.31
C SER A 386 -15.54 39.92 -20.59
N ASP A 387 -14.68 38.90 -20.49
CA ASP A 387 -14.83 37.62 -21.23
C ASP A 387 -13.86 36.48 -20.80
N VAL A 388 -13.08 36.66 -19.72
CA VAL A 388 -12.30 35.57 -19.12
C VAL A 388 -12.66 35.49 -17.66
N THR A 389 -13.32 34.40 -17.24
CA THR A 389 -13.43 34.06 -15.83
C THR A 389 -12.06 33.54 -15.37
N PRO A 390 -11.27 34.31 -14.59
CA PRO A 390 -10.04 33.76 -14.03
C PRO A 390 -10.42 32.57 -13.13
N ALA A 391 -9.61 31.52 -13.17
CA ALA A 391 -9.79 30.40 -12.23
C ALA A 391 -9.81 30.95 -10.80
N LEU A 392 -10.77 30.51 -9.97
CA LEU A 392 -10.88 30.95 -8.58
C LEU A 392 -9.62 30.52 -7.82
N LYS A 393 -8.71 31.47 -7.65
CA LYS A 393 -7.52 31.35 -6.81
C LYS A 393 -7.79 32.07 -5.49
N CYS A 394 -7.29 31.51 -4.41
CA CYS A 394 -7.28 32.14 -3.10
C CYS A 394 -5.84 32.53 -2.77
N GLU A 395 -5.63 33.76 -2.32
CA GLU A 395 -4.32 34.29 -1.94
C GLU A 395 -4.22 34.51 -0.42
N GLY A 396 -3.01 34.30 0.12
CA GLY A 396 -2.67 34.41 1.54
C GLY A 396 -2.91 33.13 2.35
N SER A 397 -2.38 33.12 3.58
CA SER A 397 -2.55 32.01 4.52
C SER A 397 -4.00 31.79 4.98
N ILE A 398 -4.87 32.79 4.78
CA ILE A 398 -6.30 32.71 5.12
C ILE A 398 -7.00 31.51 4.46
N CYS A 399 -6.57 31.14 3.26
CA CYS A 399 -7.12 30.06 2.44
C CYS A 399 -7.04 28.66 3.10
N PHE A 400 -6.11 28.48 4.04
CA PHE A 400 -5.91 27.23 4.77
C PHE A 400 -5.75 27.41 6.29
N PHE A 401 -5.78 28.63 6.82
CA PHE A 401 -5.69 28.94 8.25
C PHE A 401 -6.64 28.08 9.11
N ILE A 402 -7.93 28.12 8.79
CA ILE A 402 -8.97 27.42 9.56
C ILE A 402 -8.81 25.90 9.39
N SER A 403 -8.60 25.44 8.15
CA SER A 403 -8.36 24.03 7.81
C SER A 403 -7.19 23.46 8.62
N SER A 404 -6.04 24.13 8.62
CA SER A 404 -4.84 23.71 9.35
C SER A 404 -5.02 23.76 10.87
N MET A 405 -5.76 24.74 11.42
CA MET A 405 -6.10 24.76 12.84
C MET A 405 -6.98 23.55 13.25
N ILE A 406 -7.99 23.21 12.44
CA ILE A 406 -8.85 22.04 12.65
C ILE A 406 -8.00 20.75 12.61
N MET A 407 -7.13 20.62 11.60
CA MET A 407 -6.24 19.47 11.46
C MET A 407 -5.24 19.33 12.62
N SER A 408 -4.70 20.44 13.13
CA SER A 408 -3.87 20.45 14.35
C SER A 408 -4.66 19.92 15.56
N GLY A 409 -5.92 20.36 15.74
CA GLY A 409 -6.82 19.84 16.76
C GLY A 409 -7.07 18.34 16.64
N PHE A 410 -7.30 17.84 15.42
CA PHE A 410 -7.44 16.41 15.15
C PHE A 410 -6.16 15.62 15.48
N CYS A 411 -4.97 16.14 15.17
CA CYS A 411 -3.71 15.52 15.59
C CYS A 411 -3.55 15.44 17.12
N ILE A 412 -3.96 16.46 17.87
CA ILE A 412 -3.93 16.46 19.35
C ILE A 412 -4.88 15.40 19.91
N ILE A 413 -6.10 15.30 19.35
CA ILE A 413 -7.06 14.24 19.73
C ILE A 413 -6.51 12.85 19.37
N ALA A 414 -5.90 12.69 18.20
CA ALA A 414 -5.25 11.44 17.79
C ALA A 414 -4.13 11.03 18.76
N ALA A 415 -3.27 11.98 19.16
CA ALA A 415 -2.22 11.75 20.16
C ALA A 415 -2.81 11.33 21.51
N ALA A 416 -3.90 11.95 21.97
CA ALA A 416 -4.60 11.55 23.18
C ALA A 416 -5.18 10.12 23.09
N LEU A 417 -5.80 9.75 21.97
CA LEU A 417 -6.28 8.37 21.71
C LEU A 417 -5.13 7.36 21.71
N SER A 418 -3.99 7.71 21.11
CA SER A 418 -2.76 6.91 21.13
C SER A 418 -2.20 6.72 22.54
N LEU A 419 -2.20 7.78 23.38
CA LEU A 419 -1.79 7.68 24.79
C LEU A 419 -2.74 6.83 25.63
N ILE A 420 -4.06 6.90 25.38
CA ILE A 420 -5.04 6.00 26.00
C ILE A 420 -4.75 4.54 25.60
N LEU A 421 -4.42 4.29 24.32
CA LEU A 421 -4.01 2.97 23.84
C LEU A 421 -2.71 2.50 24.52
N VAL A 422 -1.70 3.36 24.68
CA VAL A 422 -0.47 3.05 25.46
C VAL A 422 -0.83 2.63 26.88
N HIS A 423 -1.64 3.42 27.60
CA HIS A 423 -2.03 3.10 28.97
C HIS A 423 -2.73 1.73 29.06
N ARG A 424 -3.66 1.45 28.14
CA ARG A 424 -4.40 0.17 28.10
C ARG A 424 -3.57 -1.03 27.69
N THR A 425 -2.48 -0.84 26.93
CA THR A 425 -1.66 -1.91 26.36
C THR A 425 -0.32 -2.13 27.07
N LYS A 426 0.13 -1.19 27.92
CA LYS A 426 1.38 -1.28 28.68
C LYS A 426 1.61 -2.64 29.35
N ILE A 427 0.60 -3.17 30.05
CA ILE A 427 0.66 -4.47 30.74
C ILE A 427 0.95 -5.64 29.76
N VAL A 428 0.47 -5.55 28.52
CA VAL A 428 0.69 -6.58 27.49
C VAL A 428 2.14 -6.52 26.99
N TYR A 429 2.66 -5.31 26.70
CA TYR A 429 4.04 -5.13 26.27
C TYR A 429 5.05 -5.50 27.36
N THR A 430 4.78 -5.17 28.64
CA THR A 430 5.64 -5.61 29.74
C THR A 430 5.64 -7.13 29.92
N ASN A 431 4.57 -7.83 29.56
CA ASN A 431 4.53 -9.30 29.62
C ASN A 431 5.18 -9.98 28.39
N LEU A 432 5.26 -9.28 27.25
CA LEU A 432 5.88 -9.78 26.01
C LEU A 432 7.38 -9.50 25.93
N TYR A 433 7.81 -8.32 26.40
CA TYR A 433 9.18 -7.80 26.23
C TYR A 433 9.88 -7.45 27.55
N GLY A 434 9.18 -7.52 28.68
CA GLY A 434 9.80 -7.30 29.99
C GLY A 434 10.82 -8.38 30.30
N LYS A 435 12.05 -7.97 30.62
CA LYS A 435 13.06 -8.89 31.18
C LYS A 435 12.51 -9.44 32.51
N PRO A 436 12.65 -10.75 32.80
CA PRO A 436 12.34 -11.27 34.12
C PRO A 436 13.19 -10.52 35.15
N ARG A 437 12.57 -10.08 36.25
CA ARG A 437 13.31 -9.55 37.40
C ARG A 437 14.08 -10.71 38.02
N THR A 438 15.38 -10.76 37.73
CA THR A 438 16.40 -11.50 38.47
C THR A 438 16.68 -10.81 39.79
#